data_AF-A0A6H0RZQ4-F1
#
_entry.id   AF-A0A6H0RZQ4-F1
#
_cell.length_a   1.000
_cell.length_b   1.000
_cell.length_c   1.000
_cell.angle_alpha   90.00
_cell.angle_beta   90.00
_cell.angle_gamma   90.00
#
_symmetry.space_group_name_H-M   'P 1'
#
loop_
_entity.id
_entity.type
_entity.pdbx_description
1 polymer ?
#
loop_
_entity_poly.entity_id
_entity_poly.type
_entity_poly.pdbx_seq_one_letter_code
_entity_poly.pdbx_strand_id
1 'polypeptide(L)'
;MTDQFTYPPPAAAYPVGPGAMPPAPPNPQMPPFYPAPAPRKRKGGLIAAIIGGAVAVALTAGVVGGLIGNHMAGTTTASPPPAATPPAPTTAQVSAATIDLCTRFAAGYRAMPSPQNTGFDVIPTANFIADAIRDNPSADGSIRDAVTQSLNLLREHAASASGEATRGAIQPPTSWTAAAANDADQKVWDLCRAYGS
;
A
#
# COMPACT_ATOMS: atom_id res chain seq x y z
N MET A 1 -20.33 -1.14 29.71
CA MET A 1 -21.34 -1.67 28.76
C MET A 1 -20.58 -2.59 27.82
N THR A 2 -20.77 -3.90 27.99
CA THR A 2 -20.09 -4.95 27.24
C THR A 2 -21.00 -5.40 26.11
N ASP A 3 -20.67 -5.06 24.86
CA ASP A 3 -21.37 -5.59 23.69
C ASP A 3 -20.80 -6.96 23.33
N GLN A 4 -21.65 -7.96 23.53
CA GLN A 4 -21.41 -9.37 23.29
C GLN A 4 -21.71 -9.64 21.80
N PHE A 5 -20.68 -9.96 21.01
CA PHE A 5 -20.89 -10.37 19.62
C PHE A 5 -21.51 -11.79 19.60
N THR A 6 -22.81 -11.85 19.30
CA THR A 6 -23.55 -13.09 19.05
C THR A 6 -23.11 -13.70 17.71
N TYR A 7 -22.52 -14.90 17.77
CA TYR A 7 -22.29 -15.75 16.60
C TYR A 7 -23.62 -16.23 16.01
N PRO A 8 -23.81 -16.24 14.67
CA PRO A 8 -24.91 -16.98 14.07
C PRO A 8 -24.69 -18.50 14.27
N PRO A 9 -25.75 -19.28 14.56
CA PRO A 9 -25.63 -20.72 14.78
C PRO A 9 -25.25 -21.44 13.47
N PRO A 10 -24.52 -22.57 13.55
CA PRO A 10 -24.26 -23.40 12.38
C PRO A 10 -25.57 -23.92 11.80
N ALA A 11 -25.71 -23.82 10.48
CA ALA A 11 -26.83 -24.38 9.73
C ALA A 11 -26.97 -25.89 10.01
N ALA A 12 -28.23 -26.31 10.14
CA ALA A 12 -28.63 -27.65 10.58
C ALA A 12 -27.96 -28.79 9.80
N ALA A 13 -27.48 -29.79 10.54
CA ALA A 13 -27.10 -31.08 9.99
C ALA A 13 -28.34 -31.80 9.45
N TYR A 14 -28.31 -32.19 8.17
CA TYR A 14 -29.33 -33.04 7.56
C TYR A 14 -29.28 -34.46 8.16
N PRO A 15 -30.43 -35.13 8.40
CA PRO A 15 -30.43 -36.50 8.87
C PRO A 15 -30.07 -37.45 7.72
N VAL A 16 -28.90 -38.08 7.78
CA VAL A 16 -28.47 -39.10 6.81
C VAL A 16 -28.86 -40.47 7.36
N GLY A 17 -29.89 -41.08 6.77
CA GLY A 17 -30.23 -42.49 7.00
C GLY A 17 -29.15 -43.43 6.44
N PRO A 18 -29.04 -44.67 6.94
CA PRO A 18 -28.00 -45.59 6.51
C PRO A 18 -28.31 -46.12 5.11
N GLY A 19 -27.56 -45.67 4.09
CA GLY A 19 -27.54 -46.32 2.77
C GLY A 19 -27.51 -45.42 1.52
N ALA A 20 -27.52 -44.09 1.63
CA ALA A 20 -27.45 -43.21 0.46
C ALA A 20 -26.03 -42.67 0.25
N MET A 21 -25.37 -43.06 -0.85
CA MET A 21 -24.14 -42.40 -1.30
C MET A 21 -24.47 -40.96 -1.77
N PRO A 22 -23.65 -39.95 -1.41
CA PRO A 22 -23.84 -38.60 -1.92
C PRO A 22 -23.61 -38.57 -3.45
N PRO A 23 -24.38 -37.76 -4.21
CA PRO A 23 -24.14 -37.59 -5.64
C PRO A 23 -22.78 -36.94 -5.88
N ALA A 24 -22.06 -37.41 -6.90
CA ALA A 24 -20.79 -36.83 -7.31
C ALA A 24 -20.96 -35.34 -7.68
N PRO A 25 -20.02 -34.46 -7.30
CA PRO A 25 -20.09 -33.06 -7.66
C PRO A 25 -19.95 -32.89 -9.18
N PRO A 26 -20.68 -31.94 -9.80
CA PRO A 26 -20.52 -31.63 -11.21
C PRO A 26 -19.12 -31.09 -11.51
N ASN A 27 -18.54 -31.58 -12.60
CA ASN A 27 -17.21 -31.19 -13.08
C ASN A 27 -17.15 -29.67 -13.32
N PRO A 28 -16.15 -28.93 -12.80
CA PRO A 28 -16.02 -27.50 -13.10
C PRO A 28 -15.69 -27.32 -14.58
N GLN A 29 -16.61 -26.69 -15.32
CA GLN A 29 -16.35 -26.25 -16.69
C GLN A 29 -15.29 -25.14 -16.64
N MET A 30 -14.15 -25.37 -17.30
CA MET A 30 -13.14 -24.33 -17.49
C MET A 30 -13.74 -23.16 -18.29
N PRO A 31 -13.48 -21.90 -17.92
CA PRO A 31 -13.90 -20.76 -18.72
C PRO A 31 -13.18 -20.75 -20.07
N PRO A 32 -13.85 -20.36 -21.17
CA PRO A 32 -13.25 -20.34 -22.49
C PRO A 32 -12.11 -19.31 -22.56
N PHE A 33 -11.00 -19.71 -23.18
CA PHE A 33 -9.86 -18.86 -23.51
C PHE A 33 -10.33 -17.58 -24.23
N TYR A 34 -10.01 -16.42 -23.66
CA TYR A 34 -10.14 -15.15 -24.36
C TYR A 34 -9.11 -15.08 -25.50
N PRO A 35 -9.52 -14.77 -26.76
CA PRO A 35 -8.56 -14.51 -27.82
C PRO A 35 -7.83 -13.19 -27.59
N ALA A 36 -6.55 -13.16 -27.96
CA ALA A 36 -5.70 -11.97 -27.84
C ALA A 36 -6.29 -10.76 -28.60
N PRO A 37 -6.11 -9.51 -28.11
CA PRO A 37 -6.62 -8.33 -28.80
C PRO A 37 -5.95 -8.14 -30.16
N ALA A 38 -6.75 -8.08 -31.23
CA ALA A 38 -6.27 -7.74 -32.57
C ALA A 38 -5.85 -6.25 -32.65
N PRO A 39 -4.82 -5.90 -33.45
CA PRO A 39 -4.35 -4.52 -33.58
C PRO A 39 -5.34 -3.70 -34.41
N ARG A 40 -5.99 -2.69 -33.79
CA ARG A 40 -6.91 -1.79 -34.50
C ARG A 40 -6.16 -0.57 -35.05
N LYS A 41 -6.23 -0.42 -36.38
CA LYS A 41 -5.72 0.71 -37.16
C LYS A 41 -6.30 2.04 -36.65
N ARG A 42 -5.43 3.03 -36.48
CA ARG A 42 -5.80 4.44 -36.23
C ARG A 42 -6.57 5.01 -37.43
N LYS A 43 -7.73 5.60 -37.16
CA LYS A 43 -8.34 6.67 -37.98
C LYS A 43 -8.91 7.72 -37.05
N GLY A 44 -8.47 8.96 -37.25
CA GLY A 44 -8.76 10.08 -36.38
C GLY A 44 -10.21 10.55 -36.42
N GLY A 45 -10.57 11.26 -35.35
CA GLY A 45 -11.82 12.00 -35.20
C GLY A 45 -11.65 12.96 -34.04
N LEU A 46 -11.37 14.22 -34.37
CA LEU A 46 -11.28 15.34 -33.45
C LEU A 46 -12.70 15.81 -33.11
N ILE A 47 -13.10 15.81 -31.83
CA ILE A 47 -14.13 16.71 -31.30
C ILE A 47 -13.70 17.16 -29.90
N ALA A 48 -13.68 18.49 -29.74
CA ALA A 48 -13.36 19.24 -28.54
C ALA A 48 -14.64 19.64 -27.78
N ALA A 49 -14.53 19.79 -26.44
CA ALA A 49 -15.20 20.78 -25.56
C ALA A 49 -14.82 20.44 -24.09
N ILE A 50 -13.92 21.15 -23.40
CA ILE A 50 -13.99 22.49 -22.74
C ILE A 50 -14.76 22.44 -21.39
N ILE A 51 -14.09 22.31 -20.23
CA ILE A 51 -13.51 23.29 -19.25
C ILE A 51 -14.36 23.43 -17.95
N GLY A 52 -13.69 23.29 -16.80
CA GLY A 52 -14.04 23.91 -15.51
C GLY A 52 -13.52 23.09 -14.31
N GLY A 53 -12.51 23.48 -13.52
CA GLY A 53 -11.83 24.77 -13.38
C GLY A 53 -10.43 24.63 -12.78
N ALA A 54 -9.66 25.71 -12.90
CA ALA A 54 -8.24 25.83 -12.58
C ALA A 54 -8.00 26.38 -11.17
N VAL A 55 -6.89 25.98 -10.53
CA VAL A 55 -6.02 26.91 -9.79
C VAL A 55 -4.57 26.54 -10.05
N ALA A 56 -3.79 27.58 -10.40
CA ALA A 56 -2.45 27.58 -10.93
C ALA A 56 -1.35 27.30 -9.89
N VAL A 57 -0.24 26.71 -10.35
CA VAL A 57 1.10 27.15 -9.92
C VAL A 57 1.99 27.25 -11.15
N ALA A 58 2.45 28.48 -11.41
CA ALA A 58 3.38 28.82 -12.47
C ALA A 58 4.74 28.14 -12.24
N LEU A 59 5.21 27.38 -13.23
CA LEU A 59 6.62 27.03 -13.39
C LEU A 59 7.21 27.92 -14.48
N THR A 60 7.58 29.14 -14.12
CA THR A 60 8.41 30.02 -14.95
C THR A 60 9.57 30.54 -14.14
N ALA A 61 10.77 30.00 -14.40
CA ALA A 61 12.01 30.74 -14.62
C ALA A 61 13.20 29.79 -14.48
N GLY A 62 13.98 29.64 -15.57
CA GLY A 62 15.22 28.88 -15.54
C GLY A 62 15.92 28.73 -16.89
N VAL A 63 15.70 29.64 -17.85
CA VAL A 63 16.52 29.74 -19.05
C VAL A 63 16.80 31.23 -19.29
N VAL A 64 18.02 31.66 -18.98
CA VAL A 64 18.89 32.61 -19.73
C VAL A 64 20.08 32.94 -18.83
N GLY A 65 21.29 32.59 -19.29
CA GLY A 65 22.54 32.97 -18.62
C GLY A 65 23.79 32.57 -19.40
N GLY A 66 24.05 33.25 -20.52
CA GLY A 66 25.42 33.48 -21.03
C GLY A 66 25.98 32.50 -22.07
N LEU A 67 25.75 32.81 -23.35
CA LEU A 67 26.59 32.35 -24.47
C LEU A 67 27.77 33.32 -24.65
N ILE A 68 28.97 32.75 -24.84
CA ILE A 68 30.20 33.31 -25.45
C ILE A 68 31.09 34.22 -24.58
N GLY A 69 32.28 33.71 -24.28
CA GLY A 69 33.43 34.45 -23.75
C GLY A 69 34.69 33.58 -23.74
N ASN A 70 35.31 33.39 -24.91
CA ASN A 70 36.68 32.88 -25.01
C ASN A 70 37.65 33.93 -24.44
N HIS A 71 38.73 33.48 -23.78
CA HIS A 71 40.00 34.14 -23.44
C HIS A 71 40.36 34.18 -21.94
N MET A 72 41.14 33.17 -21.53
CA MET A 72 42.35 33.27 -20.68
C MET A 72 42.30 34.21 -19.46
N ALA A 73 41.91 33.68 -18.29
CA ALA A 73 42.48 33.96 -16.97
C ALA A 73 41.66 33.19 -15.92
N GLY A 74 42.32 32.62 -14.91
CA GLY A 74 41.73 31.67 -13.96
C GLY A 74 40.37 32.07 -13.40
N THR A 75 39.36 31.24 -13.62
CA THR A 75 38.05 31.38 -13.01
C THR A 75 37.88 30.27 -11.99
N THR A 76 38.00 30.64 -10.72
CA THR A 76 37.37 29.90 -9.63
C THR A 76 35.89 29.78 -9.96
N THR A 77 35.43 28.57 -10.29
CA THR A 77 34.01 28.24 -10.37
C THR A 77 33.41 28.51 -9.01
N ALA A 78 32.66 29.61 -8.89
CA ALA A 78 31.89 29.89 -7.69
C ALA A 78 30.89 28.73 -7.49
N SER A 79 30.91 28.14 -6.29
CA SER A 79 29.99 27.07 -5.93
C SER A 79 28.54 27.56 -6.12
N PRO A 80 27.64 26.76 -6.74
CA PRO A 80 26.25 27.17 -6.90
C PRO A 80 25.63 27.47 -5.52
N PRO A 81 24.74 28.47 -5.42
CA PRO A 81 24.07 28.79 -4.16
C PRO A 81 23.31 27.56 -3.64
N PRO A 82 23.16 27.39 -2.31
CA PRO A 82 22.43 26.28 -1.73
C PRO A 82 21.02 26.21 -2.34
N ALA A 83 20.61 25.01 -2.76
CA ALA A 83 19.24 24.80 -3.19
C ALA A 83 18.28 25.18 -2.06
N ALA A 84 17.27 25.98 -2.37
CA ALA A 84 16.26 26.36 -1.39
C ALA A 84 15.54 25.11 -0.87
N THR A 85 15.42 24.98 0.45
CA THR A 85 14.65 23.90 1.07
C THR A 85 13.20 23.98 0.63
N PRO A 86 12.56 22.86 0.21
CA PRO A 86 11.14 22.84 -0.10
C PRO A 86 10.30 23.32 1.10
N PRO A 87 9.18 24.01 0.86
CA PRO A 87 8.29 24.43 1.93
C PRO A 87 7.71 23.22 2.66
N ALA A 88 7.49 23.38 3.97
CA ALA A 88 6.82 22.36 4.78
C ALA A 88 5.39 22.09 4.27
N PRO A 89 4.89 20.84 4.39
CA PRO A 89 3.53 20.51 3.97
C PRO A 89 2.49 21.30 4.79
N THR A 90 1.43 21.72 4.12
CA THR A 90 0.27 22.37 4.73
C THR A 90 -0.58 21.37 5.51
N THR A 91 -1.38 21.84 6.46
CA THR A 91 -2.32 21.00 7.23
C THR A 91 -3.26 20.20 6.33
N ALA A 92 -3.75 20.80 5.23
CA ALA A 92 -4.60 20.10 4.27
C ALA A 92 -3.87 18.97 3.54
N GLN A 93 -2.59 19.17 3.19
CA GLN A 93 -1.75 18.13 2.58
C GLN A 93 -1.45 16.99 3.57
N VAL A 94 -1.17 17.31 4.84
CA VAL A 94 -0.99 16.30 5.89
C VAL A 94 -2.28 15.49 6.06
N SER A 95 -3.44 16.15 6.10
CA SER A 95 -4.74 15.49 6.23
C SER A 95 -5.04 14.55 5.06
N ALA A 96 -4.88 15.03 3.83
CA ALA A 96 -5.09 14.20 2.65
C ALA A 96 -4.16 12.97 2.61
N ALA A 97 -2.87 13.15 2.91
CA ALA A 97 -1.90 12.05 2.95
C ALA A 97 -2.20 11.06 4.08
N THR A 98 -2.67 11.53 5.24
CA THR A 98 -3.04 10.68 6.37
C THR A 98 -4.27 9.83 6.04
N ILE A 99 -5.28 10.42 5.40
CA ILE A 99 -6.48 9.73 4.97
C ILE A 99 -6.15 8.66 3.92
N ASP A 100 -5.30 8.98 2.93
CA ASP A 100 -4.89 7.99 1.92
C ASP A 100 -4.11 6.84 2.57
N LEU A 101 -3.15 7.13 3.46
CA LEU A 101 -2.38 6.12 4.18
C LEU A 101 -3.27 5.18 4.99
N CYS A 102 -4.18 5.72 5.82
CA CYS A 102 -5.11 4.93 6.62
C CYS A 102 -6.06 4.10 5.74
N THR A 103 -6.52 4.67 4.62
CA THR A 103 -7.41 3.97 3.68
C THR A 103 -6.71 2.79 3.02
N ARG A 104 -5.46 2.96 2.58
CA ARG A 104 -4.67 1.88 1.98
C ARG A 104 -4.26 0.84 3.02
N PHE A 105 -3.89 1.24 4.23
CA PHE A 105 -3.68 0.30 5.33
C PHE A 105 -4.91 -0.60 5.52
N ALA A 106 -6.10 0.00 5.62
CA ALA A 106 -7.34 -0.73 5.80
C ALA A 106 -7.64 -1.68 4.62
N ALA A 107 -7.46 -1.22 3.38
CA ALA A 107 -7.66 -2.03 2.18
C ALA A 107 -6.69 -3.22 2.14
N GLY A 108 -5.40 -3.01 2.45
CA GLY A 108 -4.39 -4.06 2.49
C GLY A 108 -4.72 -5.15 3.50
N TYR A 109 -5.14 -4.77 4.70
CA TYR A 109 -5.54 -5.72 5.74
C TYR A 109 -6.83 -6.46 5.42
N ARG A 110 -7.81 -5.80 4.79
CA ARG A 110 -9.05 -6.46 4.36
C ARG A 110 -8.85 -7.45 3.22
N ALA A 111 -7.83 -7.25 2.40
CA ALA A 111 -7.45 -8.16 1.32
C ALA A 111 -6.60 -9.34 1.80
N MET A 112 -6.04 -9.28 3.02
CA MET A 112 -5.19 -10.32 3.57
C MET A 112 -6.02 -11.57 3.92
N PRO A 113 -5.63 -12.78 3.49
CA PRO A 113 -6.30 -14.02 3.88
C PRO A 113 -6.30 -14.23 5.40
N SER A 114 -7.32 -14.95 5.89
CA SER A 114 -7.37 -15.42 7.27
C SER A 114 -7.87 -16.88 7.30
N PRO A 115 -7.16 -17.81 7.97
CA PRO A 115 -5.88 -17.59 8.67
C PRO A 115 -4.69 -17.39 7.72
N GLN A 116 -3.63 -16.75 8.22
CA GLN A 116 -2.34 -16.62 7.54
C GLN A 116 -1.47 -17.81 7.96
N ASN A 117 -1.15 -18.70 7.02
CA ASN A 117 -0.40 -19.92 7.32
C ASN A 117 1.03 -19.88 6.75
N THR A 118 1.29 -19.00 5.79
CA THR A 118 2.54 -18.91 5.05
C THR A 118 2.97 -17.46 4.86
N GLY A 119 4.25 -17.23 4.57
CA GLY A 119 4.74 -15.91 4.19
C GLY A 119 4.03 -15.34 2.95
N PHE A 120 3.57 -16.20 2.04
CA PHE A 120 2.82 -15.77 0.85
C PHE A 120 1.46 -15.14 1.17
N ASP A 121 0.88 -15.47 2.32
CA ASP A 121 -0.40 -14.89 2.74
C ASP A 121 -0.25 -13.42 3.15
N VAL A 122 0.96 -13.01 3.56
CA VAL A 122 1.20 -11.67 4.14
C VAL A 122 2.07 -10.76 3.29
N ILE A 123 2.96 -11.31 2.43
CA ILE A 123 3.86 -10.53 1.56
C ILE A 123 3.10 -9.55 0.65
N PRO A 124 2.00 -9.92 -0.02
CA PRO A 124 1.26 -8.99 -0.87
C PRO A 124 0.76 -7.77 -0.09
N THR A 125 0.19 -7.98 1.09
CA THR A 125 -0.26 -6.89 1.96
C THR A 125 0.91 -6.06 2.47
N ALA A 126 2.02 -6.68 2.87
CA ALA A 126 3.21 -5.96 3.32
C ALA A 126 3.78 -5.04 2.22
N ASN A 127 3.84 -5.49 0.97
CA ASN A 127 4.28 -4.66 -0.14
C ASN A 127 3.31 -3.51 -0.43
N PHE A 128 2.00 -3.80 -0.42
CA PHE A 128 0.98 -2.76 -0.62
C PHE A 128 1.05 -1.66 0.46
N ILE A 129 1.24 -2.03 1.73
CA ILE A 129 1.40 -1.07 2.83
C ILE A 129 2.73 -0.32 2.72
N ALA A 130 3.82 -0.98 2.33
CA ALA A 130 5.10 -0.32 2.11
C ALA A 130 5.01 0.77 1.05
N ASP A 131 4.27 0.52 -0.04
CA ASP A 131 4.01 1.51 -1.08
C ASP A 131 3.13 2.64 -0.54
N ALA A 132 2.09 2.34 0.24
CA ALA A 132 1.25 3.36 0.88
C ALA A 132 2.05 4.30 1.79
N ILE A 133 3.00 3.79 2.58
CA ILE A 133 3.89 4.62 3.41
C ILE A 133 4.79 5.49 2.52
N ARG A 134 5.37 4.92 1.45
CA ARG A 134 6.26 5.64 0.53
C ARG A 134 5.54 6.79 -0.18
N ASP A 135 4.31 6.56 -0.60
CA ASP A 135 3.49 7.52 -1.34
C ASP A 135 2.95 8.65 -0.44
N ASN A 136 2.96 8.46 0.88
CA ASN A 136 2.42 9.41 1.86
C ASN A 136 3.48 9.92 2.86
N PRO A 137 4.59 10.55 2.39
CA PRO A 137 5.66 11.00 3.28
C PRO A 137 5.21 12.12 4.23
N SER A 138 4.18 12.89 3.86
CA SER A 138 3.62 13.98 4.65
C SER A 138 2.45 13.58 5.54
N ALA A 139 2.08 12.30 5.62
CA ALA A 139 1.06 11.85 6.57
C ALA A 139 1.47 12.14 8.01
N ASP A 140 0.49 12.20 8.91
CA ASP A 140 0.69 12.36 10.35
C ASP A 140 1.78 11.41 10.86
N GLY A 141 2.76 11.97 11.57
CA GLY A 141 3.94 11.23 11.98
C GLY A 141 3.61 10.04 12.89
N SER A 142 2.67 10.21 13.82
CA SER A 142 2.30 9.16 14.78
C SER A 142 1.60 7.98 14.10
N ILE A 143 0.73 8.27 13.12
CA ILE A 143 0.08 7.25 12.29
C ILE A 143 1.11 6.57 11.40
N ARG A 144 1.99 7.33 10.74
CA ARG A 144 3.00 6.77 9.84
C ARG A 144 3.98 5.86 10.57
N ASP A 145 4.37 6.23 11.79
CA ASP A 145 5.22 5.41 12.67
C ASP A 145 4.51 4.12 13.11
N ALA A 146 3.23 4.20 13.49
CA ALA A 146 2.44 3.02 13.84
C ALA A 146 2.27 2.06 12.65
N VAL A 147 1.96 2.58 11.46
CA VAL A 147 1.84 1.77 10.23
C VAL A 147 3.19 1.14 9.87
N THR A 148 4.29 1.86 10.07
CA THR A 148 5.65 1.34 9.85
C THR A 148 5.96 0.20 10.83
N GLN A 149 5.57 0.33 12.10
CA GLN A 149 5.75 -0.72 13.11
C GLN A 149 4.95 -1.98 12.77
N SER A 150 3.67 -1.82 12.40
CA SER A 150 2.81 -2.91 11.92
C SER A 150 3.43 -3.60 10.68
N LEU A 151 3.88 -2.83 9.69
CA LEU A 151 4.55 -3.36 8.50
C LEU A 151 5.81 -4.16 8.83
N ASN A 152 6.61 -3.72 9.80
CA ASN A 152 7.80 -4.45 10.22
C ASN A 152 7.43 -5.82 10.81
N LEU A 153 6.41 -5.88 11.66
CA LEU A 153 5.92 -7.15 12.22
C LEU A 153 5.31 -8.07 11.16
N LEU A 154 4.69 -7.50 10.12
CA LEU A 154 4.16 -8.28 8.99
C LEU A 154 5.29 -8.88 8.14
N ARG A 155 6.40 -8.15 7.95
CA ARG A 155 7.61 -8.66 7.30
C ARG A 155 8.32 -9.70 8.16
N GLU A 156 8.35 -9.50 9.47
CA GLU A 156 8.88 -10.49 10.41
C GLU A 156 8.06 -11.77 10.37
N HIS A 157 6.73 -11.69 10.28
CA HIS A 157 5.86 -12.86 10.07
C HIS A 157 6.26 -13.62 8.79
N ALA A 158 6.42 -12.92 7.68
CA ALA A 158 6.85 -13.52 6.42
C ALA A 158 8.22 -14.22 6.55
N ALA A 159 9.16 -13.58 7.23
CA ALA A 159 10.49 -14.11 7.46
C ALA A 159 10.46 -15.34 8.38
N SER A 160 9.69 -15.32 9.48
CA SER A 160 9.55 -16.47 10.37
C SER A 160 8.86 -17.65 9.67
N ALA A 161 7.90 -17.37 8.78
CA ALA A 161 7.19 -18.38 8.02
C ALA A 161 7.99 -18.94 6.83
N SER A 162 9.16 -18.38 6.51
CA SER A 162 9.97 -18.80 5.35
C SER A 162 10.65 -20.17 5.54
N GLY A 163 10.88 -20.58 6.79
CA GLY A 163 11.65 -21.80 7.11
C GLY A 163 13.15 -21.69 6.81
N GLU A 164 13.64 -20.51 6.44
CA GLU A 164 15.06 -20.30 6.14
C GLU A 164 15.91 -20.40 7.41
N ALA A 165 17.09 -21.00 7.29
CA ALA A 165 18.00 -21.14 8.41
C ALA A 165 18.84 -19.86 8.60
N THR A 166 19.17 -19.55 9.86
CA THR A 166 20.11 -18.47 10.17
C THR A 166 21.48 -18.77 9.55
N ARG A 167 21.91 -17.93 8.59
CA ARG A 167 23.20 -18.07 7.91
C ARG A 167 23.70 -16.73 7.35
N GLY A 168 24.88 -16.30 7.78
CA GLY A 168 25.48 -15.05 7.32
C GLY A 168 24.55 -13.85 7.59
N ALA A 169 24.23 -13.07 6.56
CA ALA A 169 23.31 -11.93 6.65
C ALA A 169 21.81 -12.32 6.70
N ILE A 170 21.48 -13.61 6.52
CA ILE A 170 20.10 -14.12 6.61
C ILE A 170 19.83 -14.45 8.08
N GLN A 171 19.01 -13.62 8.71
CA GLN A 171 18.69 -13.69 10.14
C GLN A 171 17.17 -13.57 10.34
N PRO A 172 16.40 -14.65 10.12
CA PRO A 172 14.95 -14.63 10.38
C PRO A 172 14.67 -14.38 11.87
N PRO A 173 13.60 -13.64 12.20
CA PRO A 173 13.27 -13.35 13.59
C PRO A 173 12.85 -14.62 14.32
N THR A 174 13.37 -14.81 15.53
CA THR A 174 13.06 -15.99 16.38
C THR A 174 11.98 -15.72 17.43
N SER A 175 11.61 -14.45 17.62
CA SER A 175 10.71 -13.99 18.69
C SER A 175 9.40 -13.40 18.15
N TRP A 176 9.09 -13.60 16.88
CA TRP A 176 7.85 -13.10 16.30
C TRP A 176 6.64 -13.76 16.97
N THR A 177 5.59 -12.98 17.26
CA THR A 177 4.33 -13.50 17.79
C THR A 177 3.13 -12.80 17.14
N ALA A 178 2.05 -13.56 16.92
CA ALA A 178 0.79 -13.01 16.41
C ALA A 178 0.18 -11.97 17.36
N ALA A 179 0.36 -12.12 18.68
CA ALA A 179 -0.13 -11.15 19.65
C ALA A 179 0.52 -9.77 19.47
N ALA A 180 1.84 -9.71 19.36
CA ALA A 180 2.53 -8.44 19.13
C ALA A 180 2.15 -7.78 17.79
N ALA A 181 1.96 -8.58 16.74
CA ALA A 181 1.47 -8.09 15.45
C ALA A 181 0.05 -7.51 15.57
N ASN A 182 -0.87 -8.25 16.20
CA ASN A 182 -2.24 -7.80 16.41
C ASN A 182 -2.31 -6.51 17.25
N ASP A 183 -1.48 -6.38 18.29
CA ASP A 183 -1.41 -5.16 19.11
C ASP A 183 -0.94 -3.95 18.30
N ALA A 184 0.07 -4.14 17.44
CA ALA A 184 0.55 -3.08 16.55
C ALA A 184 -0.51 -2.68 15.52
N ASP A 185 -1.22 -3.65 14.94
CA ASP A 185 -2.29 -3.42 13.98
C ASP A 185 -3.46 -2.68 14.64
N GLN A 186 -3.83 -3.11 15.86
CA GLN A 186 -4.87 -2.47 16.65
C GLN A 186 -4.55 -1.00 16.92
N LYS A 187 -3.29 -0.69 17.27
CA LYS A 187 -2.83 0.69 17.45
C LYS A 187 -3.02 1.53 16.19
N VAL A 188 -2.72 0.98 15.00
CA VAL A 188 -2.98 1.68 13.73
C VAL A 188 -4.48 1.92 13.55
N TRP A 189 -5.32 0.91 13.78
CA TRP A 189 -6.77 1.04 13.67
C TRP A 189 -7.35 2.08 14.62
N ASP A 190 -6.83 2.18 15.85
CA ASP A 190 -7.27 3.15 16.83
C ASP A 190 -6.88 4.57 16.41
N LEU A 191 -5.63 4.78 15.99
CA LEU A 191 -5.17 6.09 15.51
C LEU A 191 -5.92 6.54 14.25
N CYS A 192 -6.10 5.66 13.27
CA CYS A 192 -6.82 5.97 12.05
C CYS A 192 -8.31 6.27 12.30
N ARG A 193 -8.95 5.61 13.28
CA ARG A 193 -10.36 5.89 13.64
C ARG A 193 -10.53 7.19 14.43
N ALA A 194 -9.56 7.54 15.27
CA ALA A 194 -9.56 8.79 16.02
C ALA A 194 -9.12 10.01 15.20
N TYR A 195 -8.65 9.80 13.96
CA TYR A 195 -8.14 10.89 13.14
C TYR A 195 -9.28 11.82 12.68
N GLY A 196 -9.26 13.07 13.17
CA GLY A 196 -10.24 14.09 12.84
C GLY A 196 -11.56 14.02 13.61
N SER A 197 -11.65 13.14 14.61
CA SER A 197 -12.77 13.08 15.57
C SER A 197 -12.63 14.05 16.73
#